data_AF-A0A661XJ84-F1
#
_entry.id   AF-A0A661XJ84-F1
#
_cell.length_a   1.000
_cell.length_b   1.000
_cell.length_c   1.000
_cell.angle_alpha   90.00
_cell.angle_beta   90.00
_cell.angle_gamma   90.00
#
_symmetry.space_group_name_H-M   'P 1'
#
loop_
_entity.id
_entity.type
_entity.pdbx_description
1 polymer ?
#
loop_
_entity_poly.entity_id
_entity_poly.type
_entity_poly.pdbx_seq_one_letter_code
_entity_poly.pdbx_strand_id
1 'polypeptide(L)' 'MKYREDEKGNLILENGEVIPEEKRQKAEVYSRVVGYLRPVTQYNKGKKEEFKKRKMFNLSKEK' A
#
# COMPACT_ATOMS: atom_id res chain seq x y z
N MET A 1 10.37 -1.83 -7.32
CA MET A 1 8.98 -1.70 -7.78
C MET A 1 8.66 -0.23 -7.96
N LYS A 2 9.12 0.34 -9.07
CA LYS A 2 8.66 1.65 -9.54
C LYS A 2 7.68 1.41 -10.68
N TYR A 3 6.49 1.97 -10.62
CA TYR A 3 5.53 1.96 -11.73
C TYR A 3 5.27 3.40 -12.16
N ARG A 4 4.83 3.58 -13.40
CA ARG A 4 4.39 4.88 -13.93
C ARG A 4 2.98 4.73 -14.47
N GLU A 5 2.15 5.74 -14.31
CA GLU A 5 0.80 5.78 -14.88
C GLU A 5 0.79 6.68 -16.11
N ASP A 6 0.11 6.24 -17.18
CA ASP A 6 -0.08 7.06 -18.39
C ASP A 6 -1.31 7.99 -18.28
N GLU A 7 -1.50 8.86 -19.27
CA GLU A 7 -2.64 9.79 -19.33
C GLU A 7 -4.01 9.09 -19.47
N LYS A 8 -4.01 7.78 -19.77
CA LYS A 8 -5.20 6.93 -19.91
C LYS A 8 -5.40 6.00 -18.71
N GLY A 9 -4.62 6.16 -17.64
CA GLY A 9 -4.72 5.36 -16.42
C GLY A 9 -4.04 3.98 -16.49
N ASN A 10 -3.28 3.63 -17.53
CA ASN A 10 -2.57 2.35 -17.69
C ASN A 10 -1.23 2.31 -16.91
N LEU A 11 -0.79 1.10 -16.54
CA LEU A 11 0.29 0.87 -15.57
C LEU A 11 1.49 0.43 -16.37
N ILE A 12 2.56 1.21 -16.34
CA ILE A 12 3.80 0.92 -17.04
C ILE A 12 4.79 0.38 -16.00
N LEU A 13 5.17 -0.89 -16.16
CA LEU A 13 6.15 -1.57 -15.32
C LEU A 13 7.59 -1.24 -15.77
N GLU A 14 8.58 -1.50 -14.91
CA GLU A 14 10.00 -1.19 -15.22
C GLU A 14 10.55 -1.98 -16.42
N ASN A 15 9.92 -3.10 -16.79
CA ASN A 15 10.27 -3.94 -17.93
C ASN A 15 9.53 -3.56 -19.23
N GLY A 16 8.72 -2.48 -19.22
CA GLY A 16 7.98 -2.01 -20.40
C GLY A 16 6.64 -2.70 -20.64
N GLU A 17 6.22 -3.62 -19.76
CA GLU A 17 4.88 -4.19 -19.83
C GLU A 17 3.82 -3.17 -19.43
N VAL A 18 2.74 -3.09 -20.22
CA VAL A 18 1.61 -2.18 -19.99
C VAL A 18 0.41 -2.97 -19.49
N ILE A 19 -0.06 -2.66 -18.28
CA ILE A 19 -1.27 -3.24 -17.70
C ILE A 19 -2.41 -2.24 -17.85
N PRO A 20 -3.39 -2.51 -18.73
CA PRO A 20 -4.50 -1.59 -18.93
C PRO A 20 -5.39 -1.52 -17.69
N GLU A 21 -6.00 -0.35 -17.44
CA GLU A 21 -6.81 -0.10 -16.23
C GLU A 21 -7.97 -1.11 -16.09
N GLU A 22 -8.65 -1.41 -17.21
CA GLU A 22 -9.79 -2.33 -17.28
C GLU A 22 -9.46 -3.77 -16.81
N LYS A 23 -8.19 -4.19 -16.90
CA LYS A 23 -7.74 -5.51 -16.47
C LYS A 23 -7.28 -5.54 -15.01
N ARG A 24 -7.30 -4.41 -14.32
CA ARG A 24 -6.86 -4.35 -12.92
C ARG A 24 -7.97 -4.77 -11.99
N GLN A 25 -7.56 -5.50 -10.95
CA GLN A 25 -8.39 -5.73 -9.78
C GLN A 25 -7.80 -4.97 -8.60
N LYS A 26 -8.67 -4.34 -7.82
CA LYS A 26 -8.27 -3.68 -6.58
C LYS A 26 -7.78 -4.74 -5.59
N ALA A 27 -6.54 -4.60 -5.15
CA ALA A 27 -5.99 -5.44 -4.09
C ALA A 27 -6.54 -5.00 -2.73
N GLU A 28 -7.02 -5.97 -1.94
CA GLU A 28 -7.37 -5.73 -0.55
C GLU A 28 -6.12 -5.82 0.33
N VAL A 29 -5.83 -4.74 1.04
CA VAL A 29 -4.67 -4.65 1.93
C VAL A 29 -5.09 -4.97 3.35
N TYR A 30 -4.47 -6.00 3.93
CA TYR A 30 -4.67 -6.39 5.32
C TYR A 30 -3.48 -5.98 6.18
N SER A 31 -3.74 -5.67 7.45
CA SER A 31 -2.72 -5.27 8.42
C SER A 31 -2.96 -5.92 9.77
N ARG A 32 -1.87 -6.21 10.49
CA ARG A 32 -1.92 -6.76 11.85
C ARG A 32 -2.07 -5.64 12.87
N VAL A 33 -3.18 -5.63 13.60
CA VAL A 33 -3.51 -4.56 14.55
C VAL A 33 -3.03 -4.87 15.97
N VAL A 34 -3.64 -5.86 16.62
CA VAL A 34 -3.37 -6.32 17.99
C VAL A 34 -3.46 -7.86 18.07
N GLY A 35 -2.82 -8.53 17.10
CA GLY A 35 -2.78 -10.01 17.05
C GLY A 35 -3.66 -10.65 15.97
N TYR A 36 -4.54 -9.90 15.31
CA TYR A 36 -5.32 -10.38 14.15
C TYR A 36 -5.18 -9.47 12.92
N LEU A 37 -5.55 -9.99 11.75
CA LEU A 37 -5.56 -9.28 10.48
C LEU A 37 -6.89 -8.55 10.27
N ARG A 38 -6.83 -7.27 9.90
CA ARG A 38 -7.99 -6.45 9.56
C ARG A 38 -7.77 -5.75 8.22
N PRO A 39 -8.79 -5.63 7.35
CA PRO A 39 -8.72 -4.83 6.14
C PRO A 39 -8.43 -3.37 6.48
N VAL A 40 -7.44 -2.77 5.81
CA VAL A 40 -7.09 -1.35 5.99
C VAL A 40 -8.22 -0.43 5.50
N THR A 41 -9.03 -0.90 4.55
CA THR A 41 -10.24 -0.22 4.07
C THR A 41 -11.24 0.06 5.19
N GLN A 42 -11.27 -0.77 6.24
CA GLN A 42 -12.18 -0.64 7.39
C GLN A 42 -11.61 0.22 8.54
N TYR A 43 -10.52 0.95 8.32
CA TYR A 43 -9.93 1.82 9.34
C TYR A 43 -10.75 3.10 9.50
N ASN A 44 -11.28 3.33 10.70
CA ASN A 44 -11.90 4.61 11.05
C ASN A 44 -10.82 5.71 11.25
N LYS A 45 -11.26 6.97 11.40
CA LYS A 45 -10.35 8.12 11.58
C LYS A 45 -9.39 7.93 12.76
N GLY A 46 -9.87 7.46 13.91
CA GLY A 46 -9.04 7.24 15.09
C GLY A 46 -7.96 6.18 14.88
N LYS A 47 -8.28 5.08 14.20
CA LYS A 47 -7.32 4.01 13.90
C LYS A 47 -6.25 4.46 12.91
N LYS A 48 -6.59 5.30 11.93
CA LYS A 48 -5.61 5.92 11.02
C LYS A 48 -4.64 6.81 11.79
N GLU A 49 -5.13 7.62 12.73
CA GLU A 49 -4.30 8.47 13.58
C GLU A 49 -3.42 7.67 14.56
N GLU A 50 -3.94 6.60 15.16
CA GLU A 50 -3.14 5.70 15.99
C GLU A 50 -2.03 5.03 15.17
N PHE A 51 -2.35 4.52 13.97
CA PHE A 51 -1.36 3.89 13.10
C PHE A 51 -0.20 4.83 12.73
N LYS A 52 -0.49 6.11 12.43
CA LYS A 52 0.55 7.13 12.16
C LYS A 52 1.50 7.36 13.33
N LYS A 53 1.03 7.16 14.57
CA LYS A 53 1.84 7.34 15.79
C LYS A 53 2.71 6.12 16.12
N ARG A 54 2.54 4.99 15.42
CA ARG A 54 3.36 3.78 15.63
C ARG A 54 4.80 4.07 15.22
N LYS A 55 5.74 3.71 16.09
CA LYS A 55 7.17 3.78 15.79
C LYS A 55 7.60 2.47 15.15
N MET A 56 8.15 2.54 13.94
CA MET A 56 8.78 1.41 13.30
C MET A 56 10.23 1.32 13.75
N PHE A 57 10.67 0.10 14.03
CA PHE A 57 12.08 -0.18 14.23
C PHE A 57 12.81 0.02 12.91
N ASN A 58 13.92 0.77 12.92
CA ASN A 58 14.72 1.02 11.74
C ASN A 58 16.17 0.57 12.00
N LEU A 59 16.55 -0.54 11.38
CA LEU A 59 17.89 -1.13 11.45
C LEU A 59 19.02 -0.18 11.02
N SER A 60 18.73 0.85 10.22
CA SER A 60 19.74 1.81 9.74
C SER A 60 20.03 2.95 10.73
N LYS A 61 19.23 3.10 11.80
CA LYS A 61 19.40 4.18 12.79
C LYS A 61 20.28 3.81 13.97
N GLU A 62 20.76 2.57 14.04
CA GLU A 62 21.70 2.12 15.06
C GLU A 62 23.07 1.92 14.42
N LYS A 63 23.85 3.01 14.36
CA LYS A 63 25.32 3.03 14.27
C LYS A 63 25.84 4.25 15.00
#